data_AF-A0A662M085-F1
#
_entry.id   AF-A0A662M085-F1
#
_cell.length_a   1.000
_cell.length_b   1.000
_cell.length_c   1.000
_cell.angle_alpha   90.00
_cell.angle_beta   90.00
_cell.angle_gamma   90.00
#
_symmetry.space_group_name_H-M   'P 1'
#
loop_
_entity.id
_entity.type
_entity.pdbx_description
1 polymer ?
#
loop_
_entity_poly.entity_id
_entity_poly.type
_entity_poly.pdbx_seq_one_letter_code
_entity_poly.pdbx_strand_id
1 'polypeptide(L)'
;NRIDEIIIFHQLSEEAIKQIVDLKVRALNERLTEQGITLTLTDEAKKVIAKKGYDPHYGARPLERALKRLVENPLAMKIVNGEIKEGDRVVVDAAAMSDALVIRKQNGE
;
A
#
# COMPACT_ATOMS: atom_id res chain seq x y z
N ASN A 1 -9.98 -24.14 -36.64
CA ASN A 1 -10.22 -22.90 -35.87
C ASN A 1 -10.12 -23.22 -34.39
N ARG A 2 -9.06 -22.74 -33.74
CA ARG A 2 -8.78 -22.90 -32.31
C ARG A 2 -8.96 -21.56 -31.61
N ILE A 3 -10.02 -21.42 -30.84
CA ILE A 3 -10.17 -20.50 -29.71
C ILE A 3 -11.17 -21.21 -28.79
N ASP A 4 -10.68 -21.92 -27.76
CA ASP A 4 -11.53 -22.78 -26.94
C ASP A 4 -12.01 -22.14 -25.63
N GLU A 5 -11.67 -20.90 -25.31
CA GLU A 5 -12.24 -20.22 -24.14
C GLU A 5 -12.05 -18.70 -24.22
N ILE A 6 -13.13 -17.94 -24.01
CA ILE A 6 -13.07 -16.48 -23.82
C ILE A 6 -12.97 -16.24 -22.32
N ILE A 7 -11.78 -15.86 -21.84
CA ILE A 7 -11.60 -15.44 -20.45
C ILE A 7 -12.16 -14.02 -20.32
N ILE A 8 -13.35 -13.89 -19.72
CA ILE A 8 -13.96 -12.60 -19.41
C ILE A 8 -13.34 -12.07 -18.11
N PHE A 9 -12.49 -11.05 -18.23
CA PHE A 9 -11.97 -10.34 -17.07
C PHE A 9 -13.03 -9.36 -16.54
N HIS A 10 -13.58 -9.67 -15.37
CA HIS A 10 -14.46 -8.77 -14.64
C HIS A 10 -13.64 -7.62 -14.02
N GLN A 11 -14.25 -6.45 -13.92
CA GLN A 11 -13.64 -5.34 -13.18
C GLN A 11 -13.36 -5.76 -11.74
N LEU A 12 -12.19 -5.39 -11.20
CA LEU A 12 -11.84 -5.69 -9.81
C LEU A 12 -12.78 -4.95 -8.86
N SER A 13 -13.34 -5.68 -7.88
CA SER A 13 -14.07 -5.08 -6.77
C SER A 13 -13.12 -4.32 -5.84
N GLU A 14 -13.64 -3.39 -5.04
CA GLU A 14 -12.86 -2.67 -4.03
C GLU A 14 -12.19 -3.64 -3.04
N GLU A 15 -12.87 -4.72 -2.68
CA GLU A 15 -12.33 -5.77 -1.80
C GLU A 15 -11.14 -6.50 -2.44
N ALA A 16 -11.24 -6.85 -3.72
CA ALA A 16 -10.13 -7.47 -4.45
C ALA A 16 -8.93 -6.52 -4.51
N ILE A 17 -9.16 -5.23 -4.70
CA ILE A 17 -8.10 -4.22 -4.71
C ILE A 17 -7.44 -4.13 -3.33
N LYS A 18 -8.21 -4.12 -2.24
CA LYS A 18 -7.67 -4.16 -0.87
C LYS A 18 -6.81 -5.39 -0.62
N GLN A 19 -7.22 -6.56 -1.08
CA GLN A 19 -6.42 -7.79 -0.98
C GLN A 19 -5.09 -7.67 -1.76
N ILE A 20 -5.11 -7.05 -2.94
CA ILE A 20 -3.88 -6.78 -3.70
C ILE A 20 -2.98 -5.82 -2.92
N VAL A 21 -3.54 -4.76 -2.31
CA VAL A 21 -2.77 -3.85 -1.45
C VAL A 21 -2.13 -4.63 -0.29
N ASP A 22 -2.88 -5.50 0.39
CA ASP A 22 -2.36 -6.31 1.49
C ASP A 22 -1.23 -7.26 1.05
N LEU A 23 -1.33 -7.85 -0.13
CA LEU A 23 -0.26 -8.68 -0.70
C LEU A 23 1.00 -7.85 -0.95
N LYS A 24 0.86 -6.65 -1.52
CA LYS A 24 2.00 -5.76 -1.81
C LYS A 24 2.66 -5.21 -0.55
N VAL A 25 1.86 -4.86 0.46
CA VAL A 25 2.34 -4.42 1.77
C VAL A 25 3.09 -5.55 2.48
N ARG A 26 2.61 -6.80 2.38
CA ARG A 26 3.35 -7.95 2.92
C ARG A 26 4.75 -8.07 2.30
N ALA A 27 4.85 -7.99 0.99
CA ALA A 27 6.15 -8.02 0.30
C ALA A 27 7.06 -6.82 0.64
N LEU A 28 6.47 -5.65 0.95
CA LEU A 28 7.23 -4.51 1.48
C LEU A 28 7.71 -4.78 2.91
N ASN A 29 6.84 -5.33 3.76
CA ASN A 29 7.17 -5.69 5.13
C ASN A 29 8.29 -6.72 5.20
N GLU A 30 8.31 -7.73 4.33
CA GLU A 30 9.41 -8.70 4.26
C GLU A 30 10.77 -8.00 4.18
N ARG A 31 10.90 -6.99 3.30
CA ARG A 31 12.13 -6.19 3.17
C ARG A 31 12.39 -5.29 4.39
N LEU A 32 11.36 -4.71 4.98
CA LEU A 32 11.50 -3.84 6.15
C LEU A 32 11.88 -4.62 7.41
N THR A 33 11.43 -5.86 7.52
CA THR A 33 11.69 -6.71 8.69
C THR A 33 13.18 -7.09 8.76
N GLU A 34 13.85 -7.24 7.61
CA GLU A 34 15.31 -7.38 7.53
C GLU A 34 16.06 -6.15 8.09
N GLN A 35 15.42 -4.98 8.10
CA GLN A 35 15.92 -3.74 8.68
C GLN A 35 15.35 -3.48 10.09
N GLY A 36 14.69 -4.47 10.69
CA GLY A 36 14.04 -4.37 12.01
C GLY A 36 12.85 -3.40 12.08
N ILE A 37 12.28 -3.00 10.94
CA ILE A 37 11.13 -2.09 10.87
C ILE A 37 9.86 -2.87 10.51
N THR A 38 8.73 -2.50 11.10
CA THR A 38 7.43 -3.07 10.71
C THR A 38 6.46 -1.98 10.27
N LEU A 39 5.70 -2.23 9.21
CA LEU A 39 4.72 -1.32 8.64
C LEU A 39 3.31 -1.92 8.73
N THR A 40 2.37 -1.15 9.25
CA THR A 40 0.94 -1.51 9.24
C THR A 40 0.15 -0.44 8.51
N LEU A 41 -0.78 -0.85 7.64
CA LEU A 41 -1.74 0.06 7.03
C LEU A 41 -3.08 -0.07 7.74
N THR A 42 -3.70 1.07 8.08
CA THR A 42 -5.10 1.09 8.51
C THR A 42 -6.02 0.80 7.34
N ASP A 43 -7.26 0.38 7.64
CA ASP A 43 -8.25 0.14 6.59
C ASP A 43 -8.59 1.40 5.80
N GLU A 44 -8.56 2.58 6.45
CA GLU A 44 -8.75 3.86 5.78
C GLU A 44 -7.60 4.18 4.82
N ALA A 45 -6.35 3.90 5.20
CA ALA A 45 -5.21 4.03 4.29
C ALA A 45 -5.36 3.10 3.07
N LYS A 46 -5.80 1.86 3.28
CA LYS A 46 -6.06 0.91 2.17
C LYS A 46 -7.13 1.43 1.22
N LYS A 47 -8.22 2.00 1.74
CA LYS A 47 -9.27 2.63 0.91
C LYS A 47 -8.72 3.78 0.07
N VAL A 48 -7.92 4.66 0.66
CA VAL A 48 -7.29 5.78 -0.07
C VAL A 48 -6.38 5.27 -1.19
N ILE A 49 -5.56 4.24 -0.91
CA ILE A 49 -4.68 3.64 -1.92
C ILE A 49 -5.49 2.96 -3.02
N ALA A 50 -6.55 2.23 -2.68
CA ALA A 50 -7.44 1.59 -3.64
C ALA A 50 -8.09 2.64 -4.56
N LYS A 51 -8.66 3.70 -3.99
CA LYS A 51 -9.27 4.82 -4.73
C LYS A 51 -8.29 5.52 -5.66
N LYS A 52 -7.04 5.73 -5.22
CA LYS A 52 -5.99 6.41 -6.01
C LYS A 52 -5.24 5.49 -6.99
N GLY A 53 -5.31 4.18 -6.78
CA GLY A 53 -4.57 3.17 -7.52
C GLY A 53 -5.43 2.32 -8.45
N TYR A 54 -6.75 2.52 -8.44
CA TYR A 54 -7.68 1.86 -9.33
C TYR A 54 -8.13 2.80 -10.44
N ASP A 55 -8.06 2.29 -11.67
CA ASP A 55 -8.65 2.91 -12.84
C ASP A 55 -9.52 1.87 -13.56
N PRO A 56 -10.80 2.14 -13.85
CA PRO A 56 -11.68 1.19 -14.54
C PRO A 56 -11.16 0.70 -15.90
N HIS A 57 -10.35 1.51 -16.60
CA HIS A 57 -9.77 1.19 -17.91
C HIS A 57 -8.44 0.44 -17.78
N TYR A 58 -7.66 0.72 -16.73
CA TYR A 58 -6.33 0.13 -16.53
C TYR A 58 -6.26 -0.93 -15.41
N GLY A 59 -7.37 -1.19 -14.73
CA GLY A 59 -7.47 -2.11 -13.60
C GLY A 59 -6.60 -1.67 -12.41
N ALA A 60 -6.00 -2.63 -11.71
CA ALA A 60 -5.08 -2.37 -10.60
C ALA A 60 -3.64 -2.02 -11.04
N ARG A 61 -3.36 -1.82 -12.34
CA ARG A 61 -2.01 -1.44 -12.80
C ARG A 61 -1.51 -0.14 -12.16
N PRO A 62 -2.34 0.92 -11.96
CA PRO A 62 -1.90 2.13 -11.26
C PRO A 62 -1.64 1.91 -9.76
N LEU A 63 -2.10 0.80 -9.17
CA LEU A 63 -2.04 0.53 -7.73
C LEU A 63 -0.61 0.41 -7.23
N GLU A 64 0.26 -0.25 -7.99
CA GLU A 64 1.67 -0.36 -7.65
C GLU A 64 2.33 1.03 -7.59
N ARG A 65 2.03 1.89 -8.57
CA ARG A 65 2.54 3.26 -8.61
C ARG A 65 1.98 4.10 -7.46
N ALA A 66 0.71 3.92 -7.12
CA ALA A 66 0.08 4.59 -5.99
C ALA A 66 0.74 4.19 -4.67
N LEU A 67 0.94 2.88 -4.42
CA LEU A 67 1.60 2.39 -3.21
C LEU A 67 3.04 2.90 -3.10
N LYS A 68 3.81 2.82 -4.20
CA LYS A 68 5.17 3.37 -4.26
C LYS A 68 5.21 4.85 -3.89
N ARG A 69 4.38 5.65 -4.54
CA ARG A 69 4.39 7.12 -4.35
C ARG A 69 3.88 7.53 -2.97
N LEU A 70 2.84 6.87 -2.47
CA LEU A 70 2.12 7.30 -1.26
C LEU A 70 2.68 6.66 0.02
N VAL A 71 3.36 5.52 -0.08
CA VAL A 71 3.85 4.76 1.08
C VAL A 71 5.34 4.51 1.01
N GLU A 72 5.83 3.84 -0.04
CA GLU A 72 7.24 3.40 -0.10
C GLU A 72 8.22 4.57 -0.17
N ASN A 73 7.98 5.56 -1.03
CA ASN A 73 8.85 6.72 -1.17
C ASN A 73 8.89 7.59 0.10
N PRO A 74 7.76 7.98 0.71
CA PRO A 74 7.79 8.75 1.96
C PRO A 74 8.40 7.97 3.12
N LEU A 75 8.19 6.65 3.18
CA LEU A 75 8.82 5.79 4.18
C LEU A 75 10.34 5.77 4.01
N ALA A 76 10.83 5.58 2.79
CA ALA A 76 12.26 5.60 2.48
C ALA A 76 12.90 6.94 2.85
N MET A 77 12.25 8.06 2.55
CA MET A 77 12.75 9.38 2.96
C MET A 77 12.85 9.52 4.48
N LYS A 78 11.84 9.04 5.22
CA LYS A 78 11.86 9.07 6.69
C LYS A 78 12.95 8.18 7.29
N ILE A 79 13.23 7.04 6.69
CA ILE A 79 14.34 6.17 7.09
C ILE A 79 15.68 6.87 6.83
N VAL A 80 15.87 7.44 5.63
CA VAL A 80 17.11 8.14 5.26
C VAL A 80 17.36 9.37 6.15
N ASN A 81 16.30 10.09 6.52
CA ASN A 81 16.40 11.24 7.42
C ASN A 81 16.64 10.84 8.90
N GLY A 82 16.67 9.55 9.20
CA GLY A 82 16.78 9.03 10.57
C GLY A 82 15.53 9.27 11.42
N GLU A 83 14.41 9.69 10.80
CA GLU A 83 13.13 9.81 11.48
C GLU A 83 12.63 8.43 11.88
N ILE A 84 12.74 7.41 11.02
CA ILE A 84 12.41 6.01 11.32
C ILE A 84 13.69 5.20 11.41
N LYS A 85 13.80 4.36 12.43
CA LYS A 85 14.99 3.58 12.78
C LYS A 85 14.64 2.12 12.98
N GLU A 86 15.67 1.28 13.02
CA GLU A 86 15.57 -0.12 13.41
C GLU A 86 14.81 -0.25 14.75
N GLY A 87 13.91 -1.23 14.83
CA GLY A 87 13.03 -1.47 15.96
C GLY A 87 11.71 -0.70 15.91
N ASP A 88 11.57 0.30 15.04
CA ASP A 88 10.34 1.09 14.97
C ASP A 88 9.18 0.29 14.34
N ARG A 89 8.01 0.48 14.93
CA ARG A 89 6.73 0.11 14.33
C ARG A 89 6.10 1.33 13.72
N VAL A 90 5.62 1.22 12.49
CA VAL A 90 5.13 2.34 11.70
C VAL A 90 3.71 2.05 11.25
N VAL A 91 2.83 3.02 11.42
CA VAL A 91 1.44 2.96 10.96
C VAL A 91 1.23 3.99 9.87
N VAL A 92 0.68 3.54 8.75
CA VAL A 92 0.21 4.39 7.66
C VAL A 92 -1.30 4.52 7.79
N ASP A 93 -1.77 5.75 7.91
CA ASP A 93 -3.19 6.07 8.07
C ASP A 93 -3.66 7.12 7.07
N ALA A 94 -4.97 7.23 6.88
CA ALA A 94 -5.57 8.34 6.14
C ALA A 94 -5.63 9.60 7.02
N ALA A 95 -5.42 10.77 6.42
CA ALA A 95 -5.60 12.03 7.11
C ALA A 95 -7.10 12.31 7.35
N ALA A 96 -7.46 12.78 8.54
CA ALA A 96 -8.86 12.97 8.95
C ALA A 96 -9.68 13.91 8.05
N MET A 97 -9.02 14.83 7.32
CA MET A 97 -9.68 15.86 6.50
C MET A 97 -9.24 15.83 5.03
N SER A 98 -8.44 14.83 4.60
CA SER A 98 -8.02 14.73 3.20
C SER A 98 -7.70 13.30 2.79
N ASP A 99 -7.75 13.01 1.50
CA ASP A 99 -7.28 11.73 0.93
C ASP A 99 -5.73 11.60 0.97
N ALA A 100 -5.04 12.29 1.88
CA ALA A 100 -3.60 12.17 2.07
C ALA A 100 -3.29 11.01 3.02
N LEU A 101 -2.14 10.36 2.82
CA LEU A 101 -1.63 9.38 3.77
C LEU A 101 -0.63 10.02 4.73
N VAL A 102 -0.72 9.63 5.99
CA VAL A 102 0.21 10.03 7.04
C VAL A 102 0.95 8.81 7.57
N ILE A 103 2.25 8.96 7.79
CA ILE A 103 3.11 7.91 8.35
C ILE A 103 3.46 8.32 9.77
N ARG A 104 3.09 7.49 10.75
CA ARG A 104 3.33 7.71 12.18
C ARG A 104 4.09 6.54 12.77
N LYS A 105 4.93 6.81 13.76
CA LYS A 105 5.47 5.75 14.60
C LYS A 105 4.43 5.30 15.61
N GLN A 106 4.34 4.01 15.79
CA GLN A 106 3.72 3.40 16.94
C GLN A 106 4.83 3.24 17.97
N ASN A 107 5.06 4.27 18.79
CA ASN A 107 5.95 4.13 19.93
C ASN A 107 5.34 3.04 20.83
N GLY A 108 6.05 1.93 21.01
CA GLY A 108 5.78 1.06 22.14
C GLY A 108 6.06 1.84 23.42
N GLU A 109 5.17 1.71 24.39
CA GLU A 109 5.41 2.16 25.77
C GLU A 109 6.76 1.67 26.31
#